data_AF-G8QUR9-F1
#
_entry.id   AF-G8QUR9-F1
#
_cell.length_a   1.000
_cell.length_b   1.000
_cell.length_c   1.000
_cell.angle_alpha   90.00
_cell.angle_beta   90.00
_cell.angle_gamma   90.00
#
_symmetry.space_group_name_H-M   'P 1'
#
loop_
_entity.id
_entity.type
_entity.pdbx_description
1 polymer ?
#
loop_
_entity_poly.entity_id
_entity_poly.type
_entity_poly.pdbx_seq_one_letter_code
_entity_poly.pdbx_strand_id
1 'polypeptide(L)'
;MKDTRHKDGEGYTMPVVVRARSYYLYDRYGVRYIDFFQNHGRAILGHRPDMMQRAIKSTVGRGLVSEYPSVFTGRLEKLLAQLFPDFSAFRIYSDSRVVADLAMRVSPDAKAIYDPACSASKNSCKVSYWRPYLEVGGADSVLLFPILPFPGSFIPQVVCIKDQTLAEELPPSDCISPLLLDLLIKATACLIDEMKSEESVAKRMDNPLKGLFETRGPYGITNLDHTRYREFYHEALQLRVVLPPSADIPFIVPGTYSKGDISEFLRLSEQYATTMVE
;
A
#
# COMPACT_ATOMS: atom_id res chain seq x y z
N MET A 1 -24.73 -21.71 22.45
CA MET A 1 -23.87 -21.00 21.47
C MET A 1 -23.90 -19.53 21.83
N LYS A 2 -22.77 -18.94 22.27
CA LYS A 2 -22.72 -17.50 22.54
C LYS A 2 -22.80 -16.77 21.21
N ASP A 3 -23.82 -15.95 21.06
CA ASP A 3 -23.98 -15.01 19.97
C ASP A 3 -22.83 -14.00 19.99
N THR A 4 -21.81 -14.22 19.16
CA THR A 4 -20.68 -13.32 18.96
C THR A 4 -20.90 -12.42 17.74
N ARG A 5 -22.14 -11.98 17.50
CA ARG A 5 -22.38 -10.85 16.62
C ARG A 5 -21.78 -9.62 17.27
N HIS A 6 -20.67 -9.15 16.70
CA HIS A 6 -20.23 -7.79 16.95
C HIS A 6 -21.41 -6.91 16.49
N LYS A 7 -22.00 -6.14 17.41
CA LYS A 7 -22.91 -5.08 17.00
C LYS A 7 -22.07 -4.14 16.17
N ASP A 8 -22.47 -3.92 14.92
CA ASP A 8 -21.78 -3.00 14.02
C ASP A 8 -21.67 -1.64 14.74
N GLY A 9 -20.46 -1.31 15.15
CA GLY A 9 -20.14 0.04 15.58
C GLY A 9 -20.24 0.95 14.36
N GLU A 10 -20.59 2.21 14.58
CA GLU A 10 -20.49 3.30 13.61
C GLU A 10 -19.02 3.42 13.11
N GLY A 11 -18.61 2.59 12.15
CA GLY A 11 -17.24 2.49 11.67
C GLY A 11 -17.07 1.45 10.55
N TYR A 12 -15.91 1.48 9.88
CA TYR A 12 -15.51 0.55 8.82
C TYR A 12 -15.64 -0.92 9.27
N THR A 13 -16.58 -1.66 8.70
CA THR A 13 -16.87 -3.06 9.04
C THR A 13 -16.20 -4.02 8.07
N MET A 14 -14.99 -4.46 8.40
CA MET A 14 -14.37 -5.63 7.79
C MET A 14 -14.84 -6.93 8.46
N PRO A 15 -14.88 -8.06 7.74
CA PRO A 15 -15.10 -9.35 8.37
C PRO A 15 -13.94 -9.64 9.34
N VAL A 16 -14.21 -10.41 10.39
CA VAL A 16 -13.15 -10.90 11.28
C VAL A 16 -12.29 -11.90 10.52
N VAL A 17 -11.18 -11.43 9.96
CA VAL A 17 -10.25 -12.22 9.16
C VAL A 17 -9.45 -13.14 10.06
N VAL A 18 -9.46 -14.45 9.74
CA VAL A 18 -8.66 -15.47 10.44
C VAL A 18 -7.55 -16.06 9.55
N ARG A 19 -7.61 -15.82 8.23
CA ARG A 19 -6.58 -16.25 7.29
C ARG A 19 -6.54 -15.29 6.10
N ALA A 20 -5.35 -15.08 5.56
CA ALA A 20 -5.14 -14.35 4.32
C ALA A 20 -4.15 -15.12 3.42
N ARG A 21 -4.41 -15.16 2.11
CA ARG A 21 -3.54 -15.84 1.13
C ARG A 21 -3.72 -15.21 -0.24
N SER A 22 -2.62 -14.95 -0.95
CA SER A 22 -2.65 -14.25 -2.23
C SER A 22 -3.42 -12.93 -2.05
N TYR A 23 -4.48 -12.67 -2.83
CA TYR A 23 -5.31 -11.48 -2.69
C TYR A 23 -6.68 -11.78 -2.06
N TYR A 24 -6.75 -12.83 -1.24
CA TYR A 24 -7.97 -13.25 -0.59
C TYR A 24 -7.85 -13.21 0.94
N LEU A 25 -8.93 -12.75 1.57
CA LEU A 25 -9.16 -12.79 3.00
C LEU A 25 -10.20 -13.87 3.30
N TYR A 26 -10.07 -14.52 4.45
CA TYR A 26 -10.99 -15.57 4.90
C TYR A 26 -11.45 -15.28 6.31
N ASP A 27 -12.75 -15.26 6.51
CA ASP A 27 -13.35 -15.05 7.83
C ASP A 27 -13.42 -16.35 8.66
N ARG A 28 -13.89 -16.21 9.90
CA ARG A 28 -14.08 -17.33 10.84
C ARG A 28 -15.08 -18.41 10.36
N TYR A 29 -15.89 -18.11 9.36
CA TYR A 29 -16.88 -19.02 8.77
C TYR A 29 -16.38 -19.67 7.47
N GLY A 30 -15.16 -19.35 7.05
CA GLY A 30 -14.56 -19.85 5.80
C GLY A 30 -15.03 -19.10 4.55
N VAL A 31 -15.76 -17.98 4.70
CA VAL A 31 -16.13 -17.14 3.57
C VAL A 31 -14.88 -16.47 3.02
N ARG A 32 -14.70 -16.59 1.71
CA ARG A 32 -13.59 -16.00 0.97
C ARG A 32 -14.00 -14.64 0.42
N TYR A 33 -13.19 -13.63 0.71
CA TYR A 33 -13.31 -12.27 0.19
C TYR A 33 -12.12 -11.96 -0.71
N ILE A 34 -12.35 -11.24 -1.80
CA ILE A 34 -11.29 -10.69 -2.64
C ILE A 34 -10.91 -9.29 -2.13
N ASP A 35 -9.62 -9.04 -1.95
CA ASP A 35 -9.12 -7.83 -1.28
C ASP A 35 -8.68 -6.76 -2.28
N PHE A 36 -9.53 -5.74 -2.47
CA PHE A 36 -9.21 -4.52 -3.22
C PHE A 36 -8.60 -3.43 -2.32
N PHE A 37 -8.51 -3.62 -1.00
CA PHE A 37 -7.83 -2.68 -0.10
C PHE A 37 -6.33 -2.98 0.00
N GLN A 38 -5.96 -4.27 0.06
CA GLN A 38 -4.57 -4.76 0.10
C GLN A 38 -3.70 -4.03 1.14
N ASN A 39 -4.28 -3.71 2.30
CA ASN A 39 -3.63 -2.96 3.37
C ASN A 39 -2.98 -1.65 2.85
N HIS A 40 -3.76 -0.84 2.10
CA HIS A 40 -3.29 0.41 1.50
C HIS A 40 -2.11 0.24 0.52
N GLY A 41 -2.01 -0.93 -0.13
CA GLY A 41 -0.93 -1.27 -1.06
C GLY A 41 0.29 -1.93 -0.41
N ARG A 42 0.30 -2.10 0.91
CA ARG A 42 1.36 -2.87 1.58
C ARG A 42 1.29 -4.37 1.32
N ALA A 43 0.14 -4.87 0.85
CA ALA A 43 -0.04 -6.24 0.38
C ALA A 43 -0.10 -6.32 -1.17
N ILE A 44 0.60 -5.43 -1.88
CA ILE A 44 0.66 -5.41 -3.36
C ILE A 44 1.19 -6.72 -3.97
N LEU A 45 2.03 -7.46 -3.22
CA LEU A 45 2.53 -8.80 -3.58
C LEU A 45 1.63 -9.94 -3.04
N GLY A 46 0.43 -9.60 -2.57
CA GLY A 46 -0.46 -10.47 -1.81
C GLY A 46 -0.08 -10.64 -0.33
N HIS A 47 -0.96 -11.28 0.45
CA HIS A 47 -0.85 -11.39 1.91
C HIS A 47 0.16 -12.42 2.42
N ARG A 48 0.63 -13.34 1.57
CA ARG A 48 1.56 -14.40 1.99
C ARG A 48 2.63 -14.68 0.93
N PRO A 49 3.53 -13.74 0.68
CA PRO A 49 4.61 -13.95 -0.26
C PRO A 49 5.62 -14.97 0.34
N ASP A 50 5.89 -16.06 -0.37
CA ASP A 50 6.51 -17.29 0.19
C ASP A 50 7.94 -17.07 0.75
N MET A 51 8.64 -16.02 0.31
CA MET A 51 9.96 -15.64 0.81
C MET A 51 9.95 -15.14 2.26
N MET A 52 8.85 -14.53 2.74
CA MET A 52 8.80 -13.93 4.07
C MET A 52 8.95 -14.98 5.18
N GLN A 53 8.28 -16.13 5.08
CA GLN A 53 8.37 -17.17 6.13
C GLN A 53 9.81 -17.70 6.29
N ARG A 54 10.54 -17.86 5.18
CA ARG A 54 11.94 -18.29 5.21
C ARG A 54 12.83 -17.22 5.84
N ALA A 55 12.63 -15.95 5.48
CA ALA A 55 13.37 -14.83 6.04
C ALA A 55 13.15 -14.70 7.56
N ILE A 56 11.90 -14.79 8.02
CA ILE A 56 11.57 -14.79 9.46
C ILE A 56 12.31 -15.91 10.18
N LYS A 57 12.17 -17.16 9.73
CA LYS A 57 12.81 -18.31 10.39
C LYS A 57 14.34 -18.17 10.45
N SER A 58 14.95 -17.74 9.35
CA SER A 58 16.40 -17.55 9.26
C SER A 58 16.93 -16.43 10.16
N THR A 59 16.23 -15.30 10.22
CA THR A 59 16.67 -14.12 10.97
C THR A 59 16.38 -14.26 12.46
N VAL A 60 15.23 -14.83 12.84
CA VAL A 60 14.93 -15.21 14.23
C VAL A 60 15.86 -16.30 14.73
N GLY A 61 16.19 -17.30 13.90
CA GLY A 61 17.13 -18.37 14.29
C GLY A 61 18.55 -17.87 14.63
N ARG A 62 18.90 -16.67 14.18
CA ARG A 62 20.16 -15.98 14.51
C ARG A 62 20.03 -15.01 15.70
N GLY A 63 18.85 -14.89 16.31
CA GLY A 63 18.58 -13.96 17.42
C GLY A 63 18.45 -12.49 17.00
N LEU A 64 18.35 -12.19 15.70
CA LEU A 64 18.37 -10.83 15.17
C LEU A 64 16.98 -10.18 15.16
N VAL A 65 16.38 -10.08 16.34
CA VAL A 65 15.00 -9.57 16.54
C VAL A 65 15.00 -8.18 17.16
N SER A 66 15.92 -7.89 18.07
CA SER A 66 15.99 -6.60 18.77
C SER A 66 16.62 -5.49 17.93
N GLU A 67 16.33 -4.24 18.28
CA GLU A 67 16.80 -3.01 17.64
C GLU A 67 18.29 -2.75 17.92
N TYR A 68 19.14 -3.55 17.29
CA TYR A 68 20.58 -3.37 17.33
C TYR A 68 21.12 -3.00 15.94
N PRO A 69 22.19 -2.17 15.88
CA PRO A 69 22.87 -1.88 14.63
C PRO A 69 23.25 -3.17 13.89
N SER A 70 22.98 -3.20 12.59
CA SER A 70 23.24 -4.37 11.77
C SER A 70 23.53 -4.01 10.32
N VAL A 71 24.09 -4.97 9.58
CA VAL A 71 24.38 -4.82 8.15
C VAL A 71 23.12 -4.62 7.29
N PHE A 72 21.92 -4.85 7.85
CA PHE A 72 20.68 -4.76 7.08
C PHE A 72 20.32 -3.32 6.71
N THR A 73 20.69 -2.33 7.53
CA THR A 73 20.47 -0.91 7.20
C THR A 73 21.16 -0.54 5.89
N GLY A 74 22.47 -0.79 5.79
CA GLY A 74 23.23 -0.52 4.56
C GLY A 74 22.82 -1.38 3.36
N ARG A 75 22.25 -2.57 3.58
CA ARG A 75 21.66 -3.39 2.49
C ARG A 75 20.37 -2.78 1.97
N LEU A 76 19.51 -2.27 2.85
CA LEU A 76 18.29 -1.59 2.47
C LEU A 76 18.61 -0.29 1.73
N GLU A 77 19.52 0.53 2.24
CA GLU A 77 19.94 1.78 1.59
C GLU A 77 20.47 1.54 0.16
N LYS A 78 21.30 0.50 -0.04
CA LYS A 78 21.76 0.11 -1.38
C LYS A 78 20.62 -0.29 -2.31
N LEU A 79 19.62 -1.00 -1.81
CA LEU A 79 18.45 -1.41 -2.58
C LEU A 79 17.57 -0.19 -2.92
N LEU A 80 17.39 0.73 -1.98
CA LEU A 80 16.63 1.96 -2.19
C LEU A 80 17.34 2.89 -3.19
N ALA A 81 18.66 3.02 -3.14
CA ALA A 81 19.44 3.76 -4.13
C ALA A 81 19.30 3.20 -5.56
N GLN A 82 19.11 1.88 -5.71
CA GLN A 82 18.82 1.28 -7.02
C GLN A 82 17.40 1.59 -7.49
N LEU A 83 16.43 1.64 -6.57
CA LEU A 83 15.03 1.90 -6.90
C LEU A 83 14.73 3.40 -7.11
N PHE A 84 15.45 4.27 -6.40
CA PHE A 84 15.25 5.72 -6.35
C PHE A 84 16.58 6.45 -6.60
N PRO A 85 17.16 6.35 -7.81
CA PRO A 85 18.49 6.89 -8.10
C PRO A 85 18.56 8.43 -8.01
N ASP A 86 17.42 9.10 -8.13
CA ASP A 86 17.35 10.56 -8.09
C ASP A 86 17.35 11.16 -6.66
N PHE A 87 17.51 10.32 -5.63
CA PHE A 87 17.50 10.71 -4.21
C PHE A 87 18.86 10.42 -3.58
N SER A 88 19.43 11.42 -2.90
CA SER A 88 20.79 11.32 -2.35
C SER A 88 20.86 10.63 -0.99
N ALA A 89 19.77 10.62 -0.22
CA ALA A 89 19.75 10.08 1.13
C ALA A 89 18.46 9.32 1.45
N PHE A 90 18.57 8.37 2.38
CA PHE A 90 17.46 7.57 2.88
C PHE A 90 17.41 7.65 4.41
N ARG A 91 16.20 7.75 4.95
CA ARG A 91 15.93 7.65 6.39
C ARG A 91 14.92 6.55 6.64
N ILE A 92 15.09 5.87 7.76
CA ILE A 92 14.17 4.83 8.21
C ILE A 92 13.67 5.19 9.60
N TYR A 93 12.36 5.38 9.73
CA TYR A 93 11.72 5.71 11.00
C TYR A 93 10.84 4.57 11.48
N SER A 94 10.83 4.38 12.79
CA SER A 94 10.04 3.44 13.58
C SER A 94 8.67 3.98 13.97
N ASP A 95 8.31 5.19 13.52
CA ASP A 95 7.04 5.84 13.85
C ASP A 95 6.50 6.64 12.65
N SER A 96 5.24 6.41 12.27
CA SER A 96 4.57 7.14 11.20
C SER A 96 4.35 8.62 11.53
N ARG A 97 4.30 8.99 12.82
CA ARG A 97 4.15 10.39 13.26
C ARG A 97 5.34 11.24 12.82
N VAL A 98 6.55 10.67 12.86
CA VAL A 98 7.76 11.35 12.38
C VAL A 98 7.64 11.68 10.89
N VAL A 99 7.16 10.74 10.07
CA VAL A 99 6.95 10.96 8.63
C VAL A 99 5.92 12.07 8.37
N ALA A 100 4.83 12.11 9.16
CA ALA A 100 3.83 13.16 9.08
C ALA A 100 4.43 14.54 9.46
N ASP A 101 5.21 14.61 10.54
CA ASP A 101 5.87 15.84 10.97
C ASP A 101 6.88 16.35 9.95
N LEU A 102 7.63 15.44 9.30
CA LEU A 102 8.53 15.78 8.20
C LEU A 102 7.78 16.36 7.00
N ALA A 103 6.64 15.76 6.64
CA ALA A 103 5.81 16.25 5.55
C ALA A 103 5.31 17.68 5.84
N MET A 104 4.82 17.92 7.07
CA MET A 104 4.37 19.24 7.51
C MET A 104 5.50 20.27 7.53
N ARG A 105 6.70 19.89 7.99
CA ARG A 105 7.88 20.77 8.02
C ARG A 105 8.27 21.23 6.62
N VAL A 106 8.28 20.32 5.65
CA VAL A 106 8.69 20.61 4.27
C VAL A 106 7.60 21.31 3.46
N SER A 107 6.33 21.02 3.75
CA SER A 107 5.17 21.58 3.06
C SER A 107 4.09 22.06 4.05
N PRO A 108 4.29 23.22 4.72
CA PRO A 108 3.36 23.74 5.74
C PRO A 108 1.99 24.15 5.19
N ASP A 109 1.92 24.55 3.91
CA ASP A 109 0.72 25.13 3.27
C ASP A 109 -0.34 24.08 2.85
N ALA A 110 -0.34 22.90 3.49
CA ALA A 110 -1.43 21.93 3.48
C ALA A 110 -2.00 21.54 2.10
N LYS A 111 -1.16 21.39 1.08
CA LYS A 111 -1.47 20.41 0.02
C LYS A 111 -1.04 19.04 0.57
N ALA A 112 -2.03 18.18 0.79
CA ALA A 112 -1.84 16.79 1.18
C ALA A 112 -0.66 16.17 0.42
N ILE A 113 0.11 15.30 1.10
CA ILE A 113 1.17 14.50 0.47
C ILE A 113 0.62 13.99 -0.87
N TYR A 114 1.30 14.32 -1.96
CA TYR A 114 0.79 13.99 -3.29
C TYR A 114 0.76 12.46 -3.46
N ASP A 115 -0.43 11.91 -3.71
CA ASP A 115 -0.59 10.50 -4.03
C ASP A 115 -0.81 10.34 -5.55
N PRO A 116 0.13 9.72 -6.27
CA PRO A 116 0.00 9.52 -7.71
C PRO A 116 -1.15 8.56 -8.10
N ALA A 117 -1.69 7.77 -7.17
CA ALA A 117 -2.90 6.99 -7.44
C ALA A 117 -4.16 7.87 -7.42
N CYS A 118 -4.18 8.92 -6.58
CA CYS A 118 -5.37 9.75 -6.37
C CYS A 118 -5.46 10.95 -7.31
N SER A 119 -4.34 11.44 -7.85
CA SER A 119 -4.34 12.60 -8.75
C SER A 119 -3.27 12.49 -9.84
N ALA A 120 -3.62 12.88 -11.07
CA ALA A 120 -2.68 12.97 -12.20
C ALA A 120 -1.87 14.27 -12.20
N SER A 121 -2.19 15.23 -11.31
CA SER A 121 -1.58 16.56 -11.37
C SER A 121 -0.10 16.51 -11.02
N LYS A 122 0.75 16.87 -12.00
CA LYS A 122 2.18 17.15 -11.83
C LYS A 122 2.44 18.54 -11.24
N ASN A 123 1.51 19.12 -10.48
CA ASN A 123 1.83 20.32 -9.73
C ASN A 123 3.05 20.00 -8.85
N SER A 124 4.08 20.85 -8.85
CA SER A 124 5.30 20.62 -8.08
C SER A 124 4.93 20.45 -6.60
N CYS A 125 4.87 19.20 -6.17
CA CYS A 125 4.59 18.81 -4.80
C CYS A 125 5.93 18.50 -4.14
N LYS A 126 6.23 19.22 -3.06
CA LYS A 126 7.46 19.02 -2.30
C LYS A 126 7.52 17.62 -1.67
N VAL A 127 6.36 17.03 -1.35
CA VAL A 127 6.25 15.73 -0.68
C VAL A 127 5.27 14.86 -1.45
N SER A 128 5.68 13.63 -1.78
CA SER A 128 4.87 12.67 -2.53
C SER A 128 4.96 11.25 -1.97
N TYR A 129 3.91 10.46 -2.18
CA TYR A 129 4.00 9.01 -2.12
C TYR A 129 4.58 8.44 -3.41
N TRP A 130 5.28 7.31 -3.30
CA TRP A 130 5.57 6.45 -4.44
C TRP A 130 4.78 5.16 -4.32
N ARG A 131 4.15 4.75 -5.42
CA ARG A 131 3.36 3.53 -5.50
C ARG A 131 3.89 2.64 -6.64
N PRO A 132 4.04 1.32 -6.42
CA PRO A 132 4.49 0.41 -7.47
C PRO A 132 3.59 0.44 -8.72
N TYR A 133 4.15 0.22 -9.90
CA TYR A 133 3.46 0.22 -11.22
C TYR A 133 2.96 1.58 -11.72
N LEU A 134 3.26 2.68 -11.05
CA LEU A 134 2.99 4.02 -11.56
C LEU A 134 4.27 4.66 -12.09
N GLU A 135 4.23 5.16 -13.33
CA GLU A 135 5.35 5.90 -13.96
C GLU A 135 5.51 7.30 -13.35
N VAL A 136 4.42 7.87 -12.85
CA VAL A 136 4.37 9.20 -12.23
C VAL A 136 4.47 9.01 -10.71
N GLY A 137 5.46 9.62 -10.06
CA GLY A 137 5.58 9.53 -8.61
C GLY A 137 6.86 10.12 -8.04
N GLY A 138 6.88 11.44 -7.90
CA GLY A 138 7.74 12.15 -6.96
C GLY A 138 9.22 12.29 -7.29
N ALA A 139 9.67 12.01 -8.52
CA ALA A 139 11.04 12.34 -8.96
C ALA A 139 11.38 13.83 -8.73
N ASP A 140 10.39 14.71 -8.84
CA ASP A 140 10.54 16.16 -8.60
C ASP A 140 10.31 16.57 -7.14
N SER A 141 9.95 15.63 -6.26
CA SER A 141 9.70 15.91 -4.84
C SER A 141 11.00 15.94 -4.05
N VAL A 142 11.06 16.84 -3.06
CA VAL A 142 12.19 16.88 -2.13
C VAL A 142 12.14 15.73 -1.13
N LEU A 143 10.94 15.27 -0.78
CA LEU A 143 10.69 14.06 0.01
C LEU A 143 9.78 13.09 -0.74
N LEU A 144 10.18 11.82 -0.73
CA LEU A 144 9.40 10.71 -1.29
C LEU A 144 9.15 9.65 -0.22
N PHE A 145 7.89 9.26 -0.06
CA PHE A 145 7.45 8.22 0.86
C PHE A 145 6.99 6.99 0.07
N PRO A 146 7.88 6.00 -0.15
CA PRO A 146 7.49 4.81 -0.89
C PRO A 146 6.59 3.88 -0.08
N ILE A 147 5.47 3.48 -0.69
CA ILE A 147 4.57 2.45 -0.16
C ILE A 147 5.10 1.09 -0.61
N LEU A 148 6.06 0.57 0.14
CA LEU A 148 6.70 -0.72 -0.11
C LEU A 148 5.88 -1.89 0.48
N PRO A 149 5.90 -3.09 -0.15
CA PRO A 149 5.23 -4.26 0.37
C PRO A 149 5.81 -4.65 1.72
N PHE A 150 4.99 -4.58 2.76
CA PHE A 150 5.39 -4.95 4.11
C PHE A 150 4.17 -5.20 4.99
N PRO A 151 4.11 -6.28 5.79
CA PRO A 151 2.90 -6.61 6.55
C PRO A 151 2.48 -5.50 7.54
N GLY A 152 1.25 -5.01 7.38
CA GLY A 152 0.57 -4.15 8.36
C GLY A 152 1.27 -2.81 8.64
N SER A 153 0.99 -2.28 9.83
CA SER A 153 1.61 -1.06 10.36
C SER A 153 2.98 -1.29 11.00
N PHE A 154 3.63 -2.46 10.85
CA PHE A 154 4.84 -2.83 11.62
C PHE A 154 6.18 -2.39 11.00
N ILE A 155 6.24 -1.10 10.68
CA ILE A 155 7.40 -0.19 10.59
C ILE A 155 8.79 -0.82 10.45
N PRO A 156 9.44 -0.71 9.28
CA PRO A 156 10.12 0.55 8.89
C PRO A 156 9.33 1.46 7.92
N GLN A 157 9.26 2.77 8.22
CA GLN A 157 8.87 3.80 7.25
C GLN A 157 10.11 4.32 6.54
N VAL A 158 10.15 4.19 5.22
CA VAL A 158 11.23 4.72 4.40
C VAL A 158 10.88 6.14 3.97
N VAL A 159 11.85 7.04 4.08
CA VAL A 159 11.81 8.39 3.52
C VAL A 159 13.01 8.57 2.61
N CYS A 160 12.78 8.82 1.32
CA CYS A 160 13.83 9.21 0.39
C CYS A 160 13.92 10.74 0.38
N ILE A 161 15.14 11.27 0.40
CA ILE A 161 15.43 12.70 0.51
C ILE A 161 16.27 13.10 -0.70
N LYS A 162 15.79 14.12 -1.42
CA LYS A 162 16.33 14.50 -2.74
C LYS A 162 17.77 14.98 -2.65
N ASP A 163 18.06 15.81 -1.66
CA ASP A 163 19.35 16.46 -1.48
C ASP A 163 19.96 16.23 -0.08
N GLN A 164 21.29 16.26 -0.03
CA GLN A 164 22.05 15.96 1.18
C GLN A 164 21.91 17.07 2.24
N THR A 165 21.79 18.32 1.82
CA THR A 165 21.61 19.47 2.72
C THR A 165 20.35 19.31 3.56
N LEU A 166 19.22 18.99 2.92
CA LEU A 166 17.98 18.68 3.62
C LEU A 166 18.15 17.48 4.54
N ALA A 167 18.86 16.43 4.10
CA ALA A 167 19.07 15.25 4.92
C ALA A 167 19.86 15.50 6.22
N GLU A 168 20.70 16.55 6.26
CA GLU A 168 21.42 17.00 7.46
C GLU A 168 20.52 17.78 8.44
N GLU A 169 19.46 18.42 7.93
CA GLU A 169 18.46 19.13 8.75
C GLU A 169 17.38 18.19 9.34
N LEU A 170 17.20 17.01 8.75
CA LEU A 170 16.24 16.01 9.20
C LEU A 170 16.83 15.09 10.28
N PRO A 171 15.98 14.54 11.18
CA PRO A 171 16.43 13.56 12.16
C PRO A 171 17.17 12.37 11.51
N PRO A 172 18.12 11.75 12.22
CA PRO A 172 18.76 10.53 11.75
C PRO A 172 17.75 9.36 11.72
N SER A 173 18.11 8.29 10.99
CA SER A 173 17.32 7.06 11.01
C SER A 173 17.27 6.46 12.41
N ASP A 174 16.13 5.85 12.74
CA ASP A 174 15.98 5.05 13.94
C ASP A 174 16.77 3.73 13.84
N CYS A 175 17.09 3.15 14.99
CA CYS A 175 17.59 1.79 15.04
C CYS A 175 16.42 0.82 14.86
N ILE A 176 16.33 0.19 13.69
CA ILE A 176 15.26 -0.76 13.37
C ILE A 176 15.74 -2.20 13.55
N SER A 177 14.85 -3.05 14.06
CA SER A 177 15.04 -4.50 14.13
C SER A 177 15.58 -5.07 12.79
N PRO A 178 16.69 -5.84 12.82
CA PRO A 178 17.22 -6.51 11.64
C PRO A 178 16.20 -7.46 10.98
N LEU A 179 15.28 -8.05 11.76
CA LEU A 179 14.18 -8.85 11.24
C LEU A 179 13.29 -8.03 10.30
N LEU A 180 12.89 -6.84 10.74
CA LEU A 180 12.00 -5.98 9.96
C LEU A 180 12.72 -5.45 8.71
N LEU A 181 13.99 -5.07 8.83
CA LEU A 181 14.81 -4.64 7.69
C LEU A 181 15.02 -5.78 6.67
N ASP A 182 15.34 -7.00 7.10
CA ASP A 182 15.51 -8.15 6.20
C ASP A 182 14.20 -8.47 5.46
N LEU A 183 13.06 -8.43 6.15
CA LEU A 183 11.76 -8.63 5.53
C LEU A 183 11.45 -7.54 4.49
N LEU A 184 11.75 -6.27 4.78
CA LEU A 184 11.53 -5.17 3.84
C LEU A 184 12.45 -5.30 2.63
N ILE A 185 13.73 -5.65 2.83
CA ILE A 185 14.69 -5.90 1.75
C ILE A 185 14.17 -6.99 0.83
N LYS A 186 13.74 -8.13 1.37
CA LYS A 186 13.25 -9.25 0.57
C LYS A 186 11.97 -8.90 -0.17
N ALA A 187 11.01 -8.25 0.48
CA ALA A 187 9.76 -7.85 -0.16
C ALA A 187 10.00 -6.80 -1.27
N THR A 188 10.86 -5.82 -1.01
CA THR A 188 11.23 -4.79 -2.01
C THR A 188 11.99 -5.40 -3.19
N ALA A 189 12.92 -6.33 -2.96
CA ALA A 189 13.63 -7.02 -4.03
C ALA A 189 12.66 -7.81 -4.93
N CYS A 190 11.71 -8.54 -4.32
CA CYS A 190 10.71 -9.28 -5.08
C CYS A 190 9.76 -8.36 -5.85
N LEU A 191 9.41 -7.21 -5.29
CA LEU A 191 8.66 -6.20 -6.03
C LEU A 191 9.43 -5.69 -7.25
N ILE A 192 10.72 -5.40 -7.11
CA ILE A 192 11.57 -4.96 -8.22
C ILE A 192 11.60 -6.01 -9.32
N ASP A 193 11.73 -7.30 -8.95
CA ASP A 193 11.72 -8.39 -9.92
C ASP A 193 10.36 -8.52 -10.63
N GLU A 194 9.24 -8.38 -9.91
CA GLU A 194 7.89 -8.38 -10.52
C GLU A 194 7.68 -7.17 -11.44
N MET A 195 8.17 -5.98 -11.09
CA MET A 195 8.07 -4.78 -11.93
C MET A 195 8.94 -4.85 -13.20
N LYS A 196 9.93 -5.74 -13.26
CA LYS A 196 10.73 -6.00 -14.47
C LYS A 196 10.09 -7.02 -15.41
N SER A 197 9.15 -7.82 -14.92
CA SER A 197 8.46 -8.84 -15.72
C SER A 197 7.34 -8.20 -16.53
N GLU A 198 7.50 -8.14 -17.86
CA GLU A 198 6.46 -7.59 -18.77
C GLU A 198 5.10 -8.26 -18.57
N GLU A 199 5.07 -9.59 -18.41
CA GLU A 199 3.83 -10.34 -18.15
C GLU A 199 3.18 -9.91 -16.83
N SER A 200 3.97 -9.78 -15.77
CA SER A 200 3.47 -9.37 -14.46
C SER A 200 2.95 -7.94 -14.51
N VAL A 201 3.69 -7.01 -15.12
CA VAL A 201 3.27 -5.63 -15.32
C VAL A 201 1.98 -5.57 -16.14
N ALA A 202 1.89 -6.26 -17.27
CA ALA A 202 0.68 -6.28 -18.10
C ALA A 202 -0.56 -6.72 -17.32
N LYS A 203 -0.45 -7.78 -16.50
CA LYS A 203 -1.54 -8.23 -15.62
C LYS A 203 -1.93 -7.19 -14.57
N ARG A 204 -0.96 -6.47 -14.02
CA ARG A 204 -1.21 -5.41 -13.02
C ARG A 204 -1.83 -4.16 -13.65
N MET A 205 -1.56 -3.89 -14.92
CA MET A 205 -2.11 -2.75 -15.66
C MET A 205 -3.50 -3.01 -16.25
N ASP A 206 -3.94 -4.27 -16.32
CA ASP A 206 -5.30 -4.65 -16.75
C ASP A 206 -6.32 -4.40 -15.62
N ASN A 207 -6.78 -3.16 -15.51
CA ASN A 207 -7.73 -2.74 -14.49
C ASN A 207 -9.18 -2.93 -14.98
N PRO A 208 -9.96 -3.86 -14.42
CA PRO A 208 -11.32 -4.15 -14.90
C PRO A 208 -12.34 -3.07 -14.56
N LEU A 209 -11.98 -2.10 -13.71
CA LEU A 209 -12.80 -0.93 -13.37
C LEU A 209 -12.45 0.30 -14.22
N LYS A 210 -11.52 0.16 -15.18
CA LYS A 210 -11.18 1.23 -16.13
C LYS A 210 -12.40 1.60 -16.96
N GLY A 211 -12.69 2.89 -17.02
CA GLY A 211 -13.86 3.44 -17.71
C GLY A 211 -15.10 3.57 -16.81
N LEU A 212 -15.14 2.89 -15.66
CA LEU A 212 -16.17 3.07 -14.63
C LEU A 212 -15.72 4.09 -13.58
N PHE A 213 -14.46 3.98 -13.15
CA PHE A 213 -13.84 4.86 -12.17
C PHE A 213 -12.54 5.46 -12.71
N GLU A 214 -12.03 6.47 -12.01
CA GLU A 214 -10.74 7.06 -12.32
C GLU A 214 -9.63 6.08 -11.91
N THR A 215 -8.86 5.59 -12.88
CA THR A 215 -7.88 4.53 -12.67
C THR A 215 -6.50 4.92 -13.18
N ARG A 216 -5.47 4.43 -12.49
CA ARG A 216 -4.05 4.60 -12.83
C ARG A 216 -3.33 3.30 -12.53
N GLY A 217 -2.93 2.58 -13.57
CA GLY A 217 -2.42 1.21 -13.42
C GLY A 217 -3.37 0.34 -12.59
N PRO A 218 -2.88 -0.39 -11.57
CA PRO A 218 -3.74 -1.22 -10.72
C PRO A 218 -4.59 -0.42 -9.72
N TYR A 219 -4.40 0.90 -9.61
CA TYR A 219 -5.09 1.73 -8.63
C TYR A 219 -6.32 2.41 -9.23
N GLY A 220 -7.28 2.78 -8.38
CA GLY A 220 -8.32 3.72 -8.77
C GLY A 220 -9.02 4.37 -7.60
N ILE A 221 -9.67 5.50 -7.89
CA ILE A 221 -10.50 6.26 -6.96
C ILE A 221 -11.92 6.27 -7.51
N THR A 222 -12.88 6.07 -6.62
CA THR A 222 -14.29 6.03 -7.02
C THR A 222 -14.84 7.41 -7.33
N ASN A 223 -14.36 8.47 -6.66
CA ASN A 223 -14.92 9.83 -6.67
C ASN A 223 -16.37 9.92 -6.16
N LEU A 224 -16.86 8.86 -5.50
CA LEU A 224 -18.12 8.91 -4.77
C LEU A 224 -17.98 9.80 -3.53
N ASP A 225 -19.05 10.52 -3.19
CA ASP A 225 -19.14 11.18 -1.88
C ASP A 225 -19.16 10.14 -0.75
N HIS A 226 -18.94 10.61 0.49
CA HIS A 226 -18.82 9.74 1.66
C HIS A 226 -20.05 8.84 1.89
N THR A 227 -21.26 9.35 1.68
CA THR A 227 -22.49 8.59 1.92
C THR A 227 -22.64 7.49 0.88
N ARG A 228 -22.47 7.85 -0.40
CA ARG A 228 -22.62 6.90 -1.51
C ARG A 228 -21.49 5.88 -1.57
N TYR A 229 -20.28 6.26 -1.19
CA TYR A 229 -19.18 5.32 -1.03
C TYR A 229 -19.47 4.29 0.05
N ARG A 230 -20.08 4.71 1.17
CA ARG A 230 -20.44 3.79 2.26
C ARG A 230 -21.48 2.76 1.82
N GLU A 231 -22.47 3.16 1.03
CA GLU A 231 -23.45 2.24 0.43
C GLU A 231 -22.75 1.25 -0.51
N PHE A 232 -21.93 1.76 -1.44
CA PHE A 232 -21.13 0.93 -2.36
C PHE A 232 -20.23 -0.06 -1.61
N TYR A 233 -19.57 0.40 -0.54
CA TYR A 233 -18.73 -0.42 0.32
C TYR A 233 -19.50 -1.58 0.94
N HIS A 234 -20.68 -1.33 1.51
CA HIS A 234 -21.49 -2.37 2.14
C HIS A 234 -22.03 -3.39 1.13
N GLU A 235 -22.48 -2.93 -0.04
CA GLU A 235 -22.94 -3.83 -1.11
C GLU A 235 -21.79 -4.66 -1.70
N ALA A 236 -20.64 -4.04 -1.94
CA ALA A 236 -19.43 -4.76 -2.37
C ALA A 236 -19.03 -5.83 -1.36
N LEU A 237 -19.13 -5.54 -0.06
CA LEU A 237 -18.84 -6.50 1.00
C LEU A 237 -19.81 -7.69 1.01
N GLN A 238 -21.09 -7.48 0.70
CA GLN A 238 -22.07 -8.56 0.52
C GLN A 238 -21.71 -9.45 -0.68
N LEU A 239 -21.12 -8.86 -1.73
CA LEU A 239 -20.53 -9.57 -2.87
C LEU A 239 -19.14 -10.16 -2.58
N ARG A 240 -18.70 -10.12 -1.32
CA ARG A 240 -17.41 -10.63 -0.84
C ARG A 240 -16.21 -9.89 -1.43
N VAL A 241 -16.38 -8.62 -1.76
CA VAL A 241 -15.30 -7.72 -2.18
C VAL A 241 -14.99 -6.77 -1.03
N VAL A 242 -13.73 -6.74 -0.63
CA VAL A 242 -13.25 -5.78 0.37
C VAL A 242 -12.72 -4.55 -0.34
N LEU A 243 -13.37 -3.41 -0.12
CA LEU A 243 -12.91 -2.11 -0.58
C LEU A 243 -12.14 -1.35 0.51
N PRO A 244 -11.42 -0.27 0.15
CA PRO A 244 -10.83 0.64 1.13
C PRO A 244 -11.84 1.20 2.15
N PRO A 245 -11.37 1.74 3.28
CA PRO A 245 -12.27 2.27 4.31
C PRO A 245 -12.91 3.61 3.99
N SER A 246 -12.41 4.32 2.98
CA SER A 246 -12.91 5.63 2.60
C SER A 246 -12.63 5.91 1.11
N ALA A 247 -13.41 6.83 0.54
CA ALA A 247 -13.39 7.14 -0.90
C ALA A 247 -12.07 7.80 -1.38
N ASP A 248 -11.34 8.44 -0.48
CA ASP A 248 -10.06 9.11 -0.73
C ASP A 248 -8.86 8.14 -0.77
N ILE A 249 -9.07 6.88 -0.35
CA ILE A 249 -8.06 5.84 -0.42
C ILE A 249 -8.23 5.05 -1.73
N PRO A 250 -7.17 4.89 -2.54
CA PRO A 250 -7.27 4.18 -3.79
C PRO A 250 -7.53 2.69 -3.54
N PHE A 251 -8.52 2.15 -4.23
CA PHE A 251 -8.65 0.70 -4.37
C PHE A 251 -7.52 0.18 -5.25
N ILE A 252 -7.19 -1.10 -5.08
CA ILE A 252 -6.08 -1.76 -5.74
C ILE A 252 -6.60 -3.06 -6.33
N VAL A 253 -6.57 -3.17 -7.66
CA VAL A 253 -6.95 -4.39 -8.35
C VAL A 253 -6.05 -5.54 -7.87
N PRO A 254 -6.61 -6.68 -7.46
CA PRO A 254 -5.86 -7.89 -7.11
C PRO A 254 -4.98 -8.39 -8.25
N GLY A 255 -3.75 -8.83 -7.96
CA GLY A 255 -2.84 -9.30 -9.01
C GLY A 255 -3.24 -10.65 -9.62
N THR A 256 -4.12 -11.39 -8.93
CA THR A 256 -4.75 -12.61 -9.45
C THR A 256 -6.16 -12.72 -8.89
N TYR A 257 -7.11 -13.08 -9.75
CA TYR A 257 -8.50 -13.37 -9.41
C TYR A 257 -9.17 -14.17 -10.54
N SER A 258 -10.29 -14.83 -10.26
CA SER A 258 -11.12 -15.45 -11.31
C SER A 258 -12.20 -14.48 -11.80
N LYS A 259 -12.64 -14.61 -13.06
CA LYS A 259 -13.73 -13.76 -13.60
C LYS A 259 -15.00 -13.85 -12.75
N GLY A 260 -15.29 -15.03 -12.19
CA GLY A 260 -16.43 -15.23 -11.30
C GLY A 260 -16.28 -14.57 -9.92
N ASP A 261 -15.05 -14.26 -9.47
CA ASP A 261 -14.85 -13.56 -8.18
C ASP A 261 -15.35 -12.12 -8.24
N ILE A 262 -15.39 -11.50 -9.44
CA ILE A 262 -15.69 -10.07 -9.58
C ILE A 262 -16.88 -9.78 -10.50
N SER A 263 -17.51 -10.76 -11.15
CA SER A 263 -18.53 -10.50 -12.17
C SER A 263 -19.73 -9.70 -11.66
N GLU A 264 -20.26 -10.05 -10.47
CA GLU A 264 -21.35 -9.30 -9.85
C GLU A 264 -20.88 -7.93 -9.34
N PHE A 265 -19.64 -7.86 -8.84
CA PHE A 265 -19.05 -6.61 -8.38
C PHE A 265 -18.83 -5.60 -9.52
N LEU A 266 -18.50 -6.06 -10.74
CA LEU A 266 -18.40 -5.19 -11.91
C LEU A 266 -19.76 -4.59 -12.27
N ARG A 267 -20.85 -5.38 -12.23
CA ARG A 267 -22.21 -4.85 -12.46
C ARG A 267 -22.62 -3.83 -11.39
N LEU A 268 -22.30 -4.10 -10.13
CA LEU A 268 -22.50 -3.15 -9.03
C LEU A 268 -21.71 -1.86 -9.28
N SER A 269 -20.46 -1.99 -9.71
CA SER A 269 -19.59 -0.84 -10.01
C SER A 269 -20.15 0.02 -11.15
N GLU A 270 -20.71 -0.60 -12.20
CA GLU A 270 -21.38 0.10 -13.30
C GLU A 270 -22.58 0.93 -12.82
N GLN A 271 -23.40 0.37 -11.91
CA GLN A 271 -24.54 1.08 -11.33
C GLN A 271 -24.09 2.33 -10.57
N TYR A 272 -23.08 2.17 -9.71
CA TYR A 272 -22.53 3.28 -8.93
C TYR A 272 -21.73 4.29 -9.76
N ALA A 273 -21.15 3.90 -10.89
CA ALA A 273 -20.50 4.83 -11.80
C ALA A 273 -21.52 5.66 -12.61
N THR A 274 -22.59 5.03 -13.10
CA THR A 274 -23.56 5.68 -14.01
C THR A 274 -24.34 6.81 -13.32
N THR A 275 -24.73 6.64 -12.05
CA THR A 275 -25.47 7.66 -11.28
C THR A 275 -24.59 8.88 -10.90
N MET A 276 -23.32 8.98 -11.36
CA MET A 276 -22.50 10.20 -11.21
C MET A 276 -22.64 11.18 -12.38
N VAL A 277 -23.33 10.78 -13.46
CA VAL A 277 -23.48 11.57 -14.69
C VAL A 277 -24.83 12.29 -14.75
N GLU A 278 -25.75 12.01 -13.81
CA GLU A 278 -27.00 12.75 -13.59
C GLU A 278 -26.85 13.76 -12.45
#